data_AF-A9FUD4-F1
#
_entry.id   AF-A9FUD4-F1
#
_cell.length_a   1.000
_cell.length_b   1.000
_cell.length_c   1.000
_cell.angle_alpha   90.00
_cell.angle_beta   90.00
_cell.angle_gamma   90.00
#
_symmetry.space_group_name_H-M   'P 1'
#
loop_
_entity.id
_entity.type
_entity.pdbx_description
1 polymer ?
#
loop_
_entity_poly.entity_id
_entity_poly.type
_entity_poly.pdbx_seq_one_letter_code
_entity_poly.pdbx_strand_id
1 'polypeptide(L)'
;MVLSYSWVEDRARAVRQAFDDERGVLLGHPDTSFPTHERVEVEVGKTPCARFDLNDYSVPYDRTSRTLVVLADLDEVRIADCNEIVATHVRSRDLGQQIEQPEHPQRLVEEKRRAREHRGLARAARSCQARMLAAR
;
A
#
# COMPACT_ATOMS: atom_id res chain seq x y z
N MET A 1 5.43 37.54 2.92
CA MET A 1 5.89 38.92 2.65
C MET A 1 6.74 38.96 1.37
N VAL A 2 6.23 38.44 0.23
CA VAL A 2 7.07 38.16 -0.97
C VAL A 2 6.52 38.79 -2.27
N LEU A 3 5.41 39.54 -2.23
CA LEU A 3 4.75 40.07 -3.45
C LEU A 3 4.69 41.60 -3.52
N SER A 4 5.54 42.30 -2.75
CA SER A 4 5.60 43.77 -2.70
C SER A 4 6.58 44.40 -3.72
N TYR A 5 7.21 43.59 -4.57
CA TYR A 5 8.10 44.09 -5.63
C TYR A 5 7.29 44.66 -6.81
N SER A 6 7.90 45.57 -7.58
CA SER A 6 7.28 46.10 -8.80
C SER A 6 7.15 45.02 -9.87
N TRP A 7 6.03 45.01 -10.56
CA TRP A 7 5.75 44.08 -11.64
C TRP A 7 6.52 44.49 -12.90
N VAL A 8 6.99 43.50 -13.67
CA VAL A 8 7.96 43.76 -14.77
C VAL A 8 7.31 44.47 -15.96
N GLU A 9 6.05 44.18 -16.23
CA GLU A 9 5.26 44.74 -17.33
C GLU A 9 4.68 46.13 -16.99
N ASP A 10 4.46 46.42 -15.70
CA ASP A 10 4.12 47.75 -15.20
C ASP A 10 4.78 48.00 -13.84
N ARG A 11 5.79 48.88 -13.86
CA ARG A 11 6.60 49.23 -12.68
C ARG A 11 5.82 50.06 -11.65
N ALA A 12 4.69 50.65 -12.01
CA ALA A 12 3.81 51.37 -11.10
C ALA A 12 2.96 50.43 -10.24
N ARG A 13 2.87 49.14 -10.61
CA ARG A 13 2.08 48.13 -9.90
C ARG A 13 2.99 47.17 -9.14
N ALA A 14 2.51 46.72 -7.99
CA ALA A 14 3.14 45.61 -7.27
C ALA A 14 2.71 44.28 -7.90
N VAL A 15 3.58 43.27 -7.84
CA VAL A 15 3.25 41.88 -8.26
C VAL A 15 1.97 41.39 -7.58
N ARG A 16 1.74 41.75 -6.31
CA ARG A 16 0.50 41.41 -5.60
C ARG A 16 -0.76 41.97 -6.28
N GLN A 17 -0.71 43.20 -6.76
CA GLN A 17 -1.86 43.86 -7.41
C GLN A 17 -2.16 43.19 -8.76
N ALA A 18 -1.12 42.92 -9.56
CA ALA A 18 -1.27 42.17 -10.81
C ALA A 18 -1.84 40.76 -10.57
N PHE A 19 -1.34 40.05 -9.56
CA PHE A 19 -1.85 38.74 -9.18
C PHE A 19 -3.31 38.78 -8.74
N ASP A 20 -3.71 39.73 -7.90
CA ASP A 20 -5.09 39.81 -7.41
C ASP A 20 -6.09 40.13 -8.54
N ASP A 21 -5.68 40.93 -9.53
CA ASP A 21 -6.48 41.22 -10.73
C ASP A 21 -6.63 39.99 -11.66
N GLU A 22 -5.55 39.23 -11.84
CA GLU A 22 -5.56 38.02 -12.69
C GLU A 22 -6.24 36.82 -12.00
N ARG A 23 -6.19 36.74 -10.67
CA ARG A 23 -6.66 35.56 -9.91
C ARG A 23 -8.11 35.17 -10.22
N GLY A 24 -8.97 36.13 -10.54
CA GLY A 24 -10.38 35.88 -10.86
C GLY A 24 -10.63 35.27 -12.25
N VAL A 25 -9.68 35.40 -13.18
CA VAL A 25 -9.79 34.85 -14.55
C VAL A 25 -8.99 33.56 -14.74
N LEU A 26 -8.17 33.18 -13.75
CA LEU A 26 -7.44 31.91 -13.76
C LEU A 26 -8.38 30.73 -13.54
N LEU A 27 -8.01 29.59 -14.13
CA LEU A 27 -8.69 28.33 -13.88
C LEU A 27 -8.56 27.95 -12.40
N GLY A 28 -9.68 27.50 -11.82
CA GLY A 28 -9.69 26.95 -10.46
C GLY A 28 -8.75 25.76 -10.34
N HIS A 29 -8.10 25.64 -9.18
CA HIS A 29 -7.32 24.45 -8.88
C HIS A 29 -8.26 23.23 -8.87
N PRO A 30 -7.89 22.10 -9.50
CA PRO A 30 -8.68 20.88 -9.35
C PRO A 30 -8.75 20.48 -7.87
N ASP A 31 -9.90 19.96 -7.44
CA ASP A 31 -10.07 19.48 -6.05
C ASP A 31 -9.18 18.26 -5.74
N THR A 32 -8.71 17.57 -6.79
CA THR A 32 -7.81 16.42 -6.65
C THR A 32 -6.36 16.88 -6.56
N SER A 33 -5.70 16.52 -5.46
CA SER A 33 -4.27 16.78 -5.29
C SER A 33 -3.45 16.06 -6.35
N PHE A 34 -2.34 16.68 -6.75
CA PHE A 34 -1.38 16.03 -7.64
C PHE A 34 -0.72 14.84 -6.90
N PRO A 35 -0.65 13.65 -7.51
CA PRO A 35 0.00 12.50 -6.87
C PRO A 35 1.51 12.73 -6.79
N THR A 36 2.02 12.91 -5.57
CA THR A 36 3.45 13.13 -5.30
C THR A 36 4.20 11.86 -4.89
N HIS A 37 3.52 10.72 -4.85
CA HIS A 37 4.12 9.45 -4.44
C HIS A 37 5.10 8.93 -5.50
N GLU A 38 6.20 8.36 -5.03
CA GLU A 38 7.09 7.56 -5.86
C GLU A 38 6.42 6.21 -6.18
N ARG A 39 6.42 5.83 -7.46
CA ARG A 39 5.80 4.59 -7.93
C ARG A 39 6.87 3.62 -8.40
N VAL A 40 6.97 2.46 -7.76
CA VAL A 40 7.97 1.41 -8.07
C VAL A 40 7.31 0.05 -8.18
N GLU A 41 7.61 -0.68 -9.25
CA GLU A 41 7.19 -2.07 -9.40
C GLU A 41 8.15 -3.00 -8.63
N VAL A 42 7.59 -3.92 -7.84
CA VAL A 42 8.36 -4.80 -6.96
C VAL A 42 7.86 -6.22 -7.09
N GLU A 43 8.77 -7.15 -7.37
CA GLU A 43 8.44 -8.58 -7.41
C GLU A 43 8.38 -9.15 -5.99
N VAL A 44 7.22 -9.68 -5.61
CA VAL A 44 7.04 -10.41 -4.35
C VAL A 44 7.26 -11.89 -4.62
N GLY A 45 8.29 -12.45 -4.00
CA GLY A 45 8.66 -13.86 -4.12
C GLY A 45 7.80 -14.79 -3.26
N LYS A 46 8.44 -15.83 -2.72
CA LYS A 46 7.80 -16.80 -1.82
C LYS A 46 7.58 -16.24 -0.41
N THR A 47 8.46 -15.36 0.02
CA THR A 47 8.32 -14.62 1.27
C THR A 47 7.41 -13.42 0.98
N PRO A 48 6.33 -13.20 1.76
CA PRO A 48 5.40 -12.11 1.53
C PRO A 48 5.99 -10.77 2.01
N CYS A 49 7.04 -10.32 1.33
CA CYS A 49 7.68 -9.03 1.55
C CYS A 49 7.94 -8.32 0.22
N ALA A 50 7.75 -7.00 0.22
CA ALA A 50 8.13 -6.12 -0.87
C ALA A 50 9.32 -5.28 -0.42
N ARG A 51 10.40 -5.32 -1.21
CA ARG A 51 11.62 -4.57 -0.91
C ARG A 51 11.56 -3.18 -1.55
N PHE A 52 11.67 -2.14 -0.73
CA PHE A 52 11.69 -0.74 -1.17
C PHE A 52 12.64 0.07 -0.28
N ASP A 53 13.45 0.94 -0.89
CA ASP A 53 14.37 1.84 -0.17
C ASP A 53 15.31 1.09 0.82
N LEU A 54 15.80 -0.09 0.39
CA LEU A 54 16.61 -1.01 1.20
C LEU A 54 15.92 -1.60 2.45
N ASN A 55 14.61 -1.44 2.56
CA ASN A 55 13.77 -1.98 3.62
C ASN A 55 12.80 -3.03 3.07
N ASP A 56 12.44 -3.99 3.92
CA ASP A 56 11.49 -5.04 3.58
C ASP A 56 10.15 -4.78 4.28
N TYR A 57 9.11 -4.53 3.48
CA TYR A 57 7.76 -4.26 3.95
C TYR A 57 6.89 -5.51 3.82
N SER A 58 6.19 -5.89 4.88
CA SER A 58 5.31 -7.07 4.85
C SER A 58 4.09 -6.87 3.94
N VAL A 59 3.67 -7.97 3.30
CA VAL A 59 2.51 -8.03 2.40
C VAL A 59 1.58 -9.15 2.87
N PRO A 60 0.28 -9.10 2.58
CA PRO A 60 -0.61 -10.25 2.76
C PRO A 60 -0.09 -11.52 2.05
N TYR A 61 -0.21 -12.69 2.71
CA TYR A 61 0.33 -13.95 2.19
C TYR A 61 -0.35 -14.43 0.90
N ASP A 62 -1.58 -13.98 0.63
CA ASP A 62 -2.38 -14.29 -0.55
C ASP A 62 -1.96 -13.48 -1.79
N ARG A 63 -0.94 -12.61 -1.66
CA ARG A 63 -0.37 -11.78 -2.73
C ARG A 63 1.12 -12.10 -2.95
N THR A 64 1.50 -13.37 -2.81
CA THR A 64 2.85 -13.88 -3.10
C THR A 64 3.01 -14.32 -4.55
N SER A 65 4.25 -14.39 -5.05
CA SER A 65 4.59 -14.76 -6.44
C SER A 65 3.94 -13.87 -7.50
N ARG A 66 3.89 -12.56 -7.25
CA ARG A 66 3.27 -11.54 -8.12
C ARG A 66 4.08 -10.25 -8.08
N THR A 67 3.95 -9.44 -9.13
CA THR A 67 4.48 -8.07 -9.16
C THR A 67 3.45 -7.13 -8.55
N LEU A 68 3.86 -6.39 -7.53
CA LEU A 68 3.06 -5.36 -6.87
C LEU A 68 3.65 -3.99 -7.16
N VAL A 69 2.90 -2.95 -6.82
CA VAL A 69 3.33 -1.56 -6.98
C VAL A 69 3.46 -0.92 -5.61
N VAL A 70 4.64 -0.40 -5.30
CA VAL A 70 4.86 0.46 -4.14
C VAL A 70 4.56 1.90 -4.53
N LEU A 71 3.73 2.56 -3.73
CA LEU A 71 3.40 3.99 -3.77
C LEU A 71 3.94 4.62 -2.48
N ALA A 72 5.11 5.24 -2.56
CA ALA A 72 5.80 5.79 -1.41
C ALA A 72 5.67 7.33 -1.35
N ASP A 73 5.04 7.82 -0.29
CA ASP A 73 5.03 9.22 0.09
C ASP A 73 6.19 9.53 1.05
N LEU A 74 6.19 10.74 1.62
CA LEU A 74 7.19 11.17 2.60
C LEU A 74 7.09 10.40 3.93
N ASP A 75 5.87 10.04 4.34
CA ASP A 75 5.57 9.46 5.64
C ASP A 75 5.08 8.00 5.57
N GLU A 76 4.54 7.58 4.43
CA GLU A 76 3.93 6.26 4.26
C GLU A 76 4.39 5.53 2.99
N VAL A 77 4.38 4.20 3.06
CA VAL A 77 4.61 3.28 1.95
C VAL A 77 3.37 2.43 1.78
N ARG A 78 2.66 2.62 0.67
CA ARG A 78 1.47 1.83 0.33
C ARG A 78 1.83 0.81 -0.73
N ILE A 79 1.33 -0.41 -0.60
CA ILE A 79 1.56 -1.48 -1.56
C ILE A 79 0.24 -1.75 -2.24
N ALA A 80 0.23 -1.71 -3.57
CA ALA A 80 -0.94 -1.90 -4.40
C ALA A 80 -0.80 -3.16 -5.27
N ASP A 81 -1.88 -3.94 -5.36
CA ASP A 81 -2.09 -4.91 -6.44
C ASP A 81 -3.06 -4.27 -7.45
N CYS A 82 -2.55 -3.89 -8.60
CA CYS A 82 -3.29 -3.16 -9.63
C CYS A 82 -3.91 -1.84 -9.12
N ASN A 83 -5.19 -1.86 -8.70
CA ASN A 83 -5.96 -0.71 -8.21
C ASN A 83 -6.38 -0.86 -6.73
N GLU A 84 -5.96 -1.93 -6.06
CA GLU A 84 -6.30 -2.22 -4.67
C GLU A 84 -5.06 -2.00 -3.78
N ILE A 85 -5.19 -1.20 -2.72
CA ILE A 85 -4.15 -1.06 -1.70
C ILE A 85 -4.22 -2.26 -0.76
N VAL A 86 -3.19 -3.10 -0.78
CA VAL A 86 -3.12 -4.35 -0.01
C VAL A 86 -2.37 -4.22 1.31
N ALA A 87 -1.50 -3.22 1.45
CA ALA A 87 -0.81 -2.91 2.69
C ALA A 87 -0.44 -1.43 2.78
N THR A 88 -0.31 -0.88 3.98
CA THR A 88 0.09 0.51 4.22
C THR A 88 0.98 0.59 5.44
N HIS A 89 2.22 1.05 5.27
CA HIS A 89 3.22 1.09 6.32
C HIS A 89 3.71 2.52 6.56
N VAL A 90 4.21 2.79 7.77
CA VAL A 90 5.02 3.99 8.01
C VAL A 90 6.34 3.83 7.27
N ARG A 91 6.76 4.87 6.53
CA ARG A 91 8.04 4.86 5.80
C ARG A 91 9.19 4.97 6.78
N SER A 92 10.11 3.99 6.75
CA SER A 92 11.41 4.13 7.39
C SER A 92 12.46 4.61 6.39
N ARG A 93 13.40 5.45 6.88
CA ARG A 93 14.61 5.89 6.18
C ARG A 93 15.88 5.22 6.72
N ASP A 94 15.73 4.34 7.70
CA ASP A 94 16.82 3.53 8.19
C ASP A 94 17.16 2.44 7.15
N LEU A 95 18.30 1.76 7.33
CA LEU A 95 18.78 0.76 6.38
C LEU A 95 18.50 -0.65 6.89
N GLY A 96 17.93 -1.50 6.03
CA GLY A 96 17.75 -2.94 6.31
C GLY A 96 16.69 -3.24 7.37
N GLN A 97 15.70 -2.36 7.55
CA GLN A 97 14.58 -2.60 8.44
C GLN A 97 13.59 -3.60 7.85
N GLN A 98 13.03 -4.42 8.73
CA GLN A 98 11.92 -5.32 8.42
C GLN A 98 10.66 -4.76 9.07
N ILE A 99 9.76 -4.22 8.25
CA ILE A 99 8.58 -3.47 8.68
C ILE A 99 7.36 -4.38 8.52
N GLU A 100 6.97 -4.99 9.63
CA GLU A 100 5.87 -5.94 9.68
C GLU A 100 4.60 -5.30 10.23
N GLN A 101 3.49 -5.53 9.53
CA GLN A 101 2.17 -5.32 10.09
C GLN A 101 1.72 -6.60 10.80
N PRO A 102 1.32 -6.51 12.08
CA PRO A 102 0.98 -7.69 12.88
C PRO A 102 -0.24 -8.45 12.35
N GLU A 103 -1.08 -7.81 11.55
CA GLU A 103 -2.28 -8.40 10.94
C GLU A 103 -1.93 -9.47 9.88
N HIS A 104 -0.85 -9.28 9.12
CA HIS A 104 -0.42 -10.21 8.06
C HIS A 104 -0.06 -11.63 8.57
N PRO A 105 0.82 -11.78 9.59
CA PRO A 105 1.13 -13.10 10.13
C PRO A 105 -0.05 -13.73 10.87
N GLN A 106 -0.91 -12.94 11.53
CA GLN A 106 -2.09 -13.45 12.23
C GLN A 106 -3.08 -14.10 11.26
N ARG A 107 -3.37 -13.47 10.12
CA ARG A 107 -4.25 -14.04 9.10
C ARG A 107 -3.74 -15.37 8.55
N LEU A 108 -2.43 -15.52 8.38
CA LEU A 108 -1.81 -16.78 7.96
C LEU A 108 -1.98 -17.88 9.03
N VAL A 109 -1.84 -17.53 10.31
CA VAL A 109 -2.02 -18.48 11.42
C VAL A 109 -3.47 -18.95 11.49
N GLU A 110 -4.44 -18.06 11.35
CA GLU A 110 -5.86 -18.41 11.37
C GLU A 110 -6.25 -19.34 10.22
N GLU A 111 -5.78 -19.06 9.00
CA GLU A 111 -6.04 -19.93 7.85
C GLU A 111 -5.45 -21.32 8.06
N LYS A 112 -4.19 -21.40 8.54
CA LYS A 112 -3.56 -22.67 8.90
C LYS A 112 -4.33 -23.41 9.99
N ARG A 113 -4.89 -22.70 10.98
CA ARG A 113 -5.72 -23.29 12.04
C ARG A 113 -7.00 -23.89 11.45
N ARG A 114 -7.75 -23.13 10.63
CA ARG A 114 -8.95 -23.62 9.93
C ARG A 114 -8.64 -24.83 9.06
N ALA A 115 -7.56 -24.81 8.30
CA ALA A 115 -7.15 -25.94 7.46
C ALA A 115 -6.85 -27.21 8.29
N ARG A 116 -6.27 -27.07 9.48
CA ARG A 116 -6.06 -28.19 10.42
C ARG A 116 -7.38 -28.74 10.97
N GLU A 117 -8.30 -27.87 11.35
CA GLU A 117 -9.64 -28.24 11.83
C GLU A 117 -10.43 -29.03 10.76
N HIS A 118 -10.46 -28.53 9.52
CA HIS A 118 -11.09 -29.23 8.39
C HIS A 118 -10.45 -30.59 8.10
N ARG A 119 -9.12 -30.72 8.22
CA ARG A 119 -8.44 -32.02 8.10
C ARG A 119 -8.81 -32.99 9.23
N GLY A 120 -9.02 -32.49 10.44
CA GLY A 120 -9.50 -33.27 11.59
C GLY A 120 -10.86 -33.89 11.30
N LEU A 121 -11.82 -33.09 10.82
CA LEU A 121 -13.14 -33.54 10.41
C LEU A 121 -13.09 -34.54 9.24
N ALA A 122 -12.24 -34.29 8.25
CA ALA A 122 -12.07 -35.20 7.12
C ALA A 122 -11.47 -36.57 7.52
N ARG A 123 -10.58 -36.61 8.53
CA ARG A 123 -10.05 -37.86 9.09
C ARG A 123 -11.14 -38.62 9.85
N ALA A 124 -11.95 -37.93 10.65
CA ALA A 124 -13.06 -38.53 11.39
C ALA A 124 -14.13 -39.10 10.43
N ALA A 125 -14.48 -38.37 9.37
CA ALA A 125 -15.43 -38.82 8.35
C ALA A 125 -14.93 -40.08 7.60
N ARG A 126 -13.66 -40.11 7.20
CA ARG A 126 -13.04 -41.31 6.58
C ARG A 126 -13.02 -42.51 7.52
N SER A 127 -12.73 -42.29 8.81
CA SER A 127 -12.76 -43.35 9.82
C SER A 127 -14.16 -43.93 10.01
N CYS A 128 -15.20 -43.08 10.02
CA CYS A 128 -16.59 -43.52 10.16
C CYS A 128 -17.07 -44.34 8.94
N GLN A 129 -16.73 -43.90 7.72
CA GLN A 129 -17.02 -44.65 6.48
C GLN A 129 -16.33 -46.01 6.41
N ALA A 130 -15.04 -46.09 6.77
CA ALA A 130 -14.31 -47.36 6.78
C ALA A 130 -14.92 -48.38 7.76
N ARG A 131 -15.43 -47.89 8.90
CA ARG A 131 -16.04 -48.72 9.94
C ARG A 131 -17.45 -49.20 9.57
N MET A 132 -18.21 -48.42 8.81
CA MET A 132 -19.52 -48.83 8.27
C MET A 132 -19.40 -49.85 7.13
N LEU A 133 -18.36 -49.77 6.30
CA LEU A 133 -18.12 -50.73 5.21
C LEU A 133 -17.56 -52.07 5.70
N ALA A 134 -16.88 -52.11 6.85
CA ALA A 134 -16.38 -53.34 7.47
C ALA A 134 -17.43 -54.09 8.32
N ALA A 135 -18.63 -53.52 8.50
CA ALA A 135 -19.73 -54.09 9.29
C ALA A 135 -20.90 -54.62 8.42
N ARG A 136 -20.66 -54.81 7.12
CA ARG A 136 -21.57 -55.46 6.15
C ARG A 136 -20.93 -56.76 5.67
#